data_AF-A0A952UC95-F1
#
_entry.id   AF-A0A952UC95-F1
#
_cell.length_a   1.000
_cell.length_b   1.000
_cell.length_c   1.000
_cell.angle_alpha   90.00
_cell.angle_beta   90.00
_cell.angle_gamma   90.00
#
_symmetry.space_group_name_H-M   'P 1'
#
loop_
_entity.id
_entity.type
_entity.pdbx_description
1 polymer ?
#
loop_
_entity_poly.entity_id
_entity_poly.type
_entity_poly.pdbx_seq_one_letter_code
_entity_poly.pdbx_strand_id
1 'polypeptide(L)'
;MEILPALLWFAAAYLLIALISMAHVVYNVKVKQLTDRAEGASILHLEAYRETLRWQPLFALGVFSIVSYIYFGTVLIAEVWPAAVALGLTWVAMTAIVDLIARVVLRHPWSLTVRELFVEQQPWQGLAYAAIVAAPLLAAPLVVTPVA
;
A
#
# COMPACT_ATOMS: atom_id res chain seq x y z
N MET A 1 21.01 2.97 3.66
CA MET A 1 19.65 2.50 4.03
C MET A 1 19.81 1.28 4.92
N GLU A 2 19.25 1.31 6.12
CA GLU A 2 19.25 0.14 7.00
C GLU A 2 18.07 -0.77 6.65
N ILE A 3 18.37 -2.06 6.39
CA ILE A 3 17.38 -3.02 5.86
C ILE A 3 16.36 -3.42 6.93
N LEU A 4 16.80 -3.78 8.13
CA LEU A 4 15.89 -4.27 9.16
C LEU A 4 14.83 -3.22 9.57
N PRO A 5 15.18 -1.96 9.87
CA PRO A 5 14.17 -0.94 10.14
C PRO A 5 13.25 -0.69 8.94
N ALA A 6 13.77 -0.77 7.70
CA ALA A 6 12.97 -0.58 6.50
C ALA A 6 11.88 -1.67 6.36
N LEU A 7 12.20 -2.91 6.70
CA LEU A 7 11.23 -4.03 6.66
C LEU A 7 10.19 -3.94 7.79
N LEU A 8 10.58 -3.48 8.99
CA LEU A 8 9.65 -3.27 10.09
C LEU A 8 8.65 -2.16 9.80
N TRP A 9 9.13 -1.02 9.29
CA TRP A 9 8.28 0.09 8.89
C TRP A 9 7.41 -0.25 7.68
N PHE A 10 7.92 -1.04 6.73
CA PHE A 10 7.10 -1.63 5.67
C PHE A 10 5.94 -2.46 6.25
N ALA A 11 6.22 -3.39 7.16
CA ALA A 11 5.19 -4.26 7.73
C ALA A 11 4.09 -3.45 8.45
N ALA A 12 4.49 -2.42 9.21
CA ALA A 12 3.57 -1.50 9.86
C ALA A 12 2.71 -0.71 8.85
N ALA A 13 3.32 -0.13 7.83
CA ALA A 13 2.62 0.61 6.77
C ALA A 13 1.64 -0.27 6.00
N TYR A 14 2.08 -1.47 5.60
CA TYR A 14 1.28 -2.43 4.86
C TYR A 14 0.05 -2.87 5.68
N LEU A 15 0.26 -3.23 6.95
CA LEU A 15 -0.84 -3.59 7.85
C LEU A 15 -1.84 -2.45 8.00
N LEU A 16 -1.35 -1.22 8.18
CA LEU A 16 -2.21 -0.05 8.33
C LEU A 16 -3.07 0.21 7.08
N ILE A 17 -2.49 0.13 5.88
CA ILE A 17 -3.25 0.28 4.62
C ILE A 17 -4.28 -0.84 4.46
N ALA A 18 -3.93 -2.08 4.82
CA ALA A 18 -4.86 -3.20 4.78
C ALA A 18 -6.07 -2.94 5.71
N LEU A 19 -5.82 -2.45 6.93
CA LEU A 19 -6.87 -2.09 7.89
C LEU A 19 -7.74 -0.92 7.40
N ILE A 20 -7.13 0.14 6.87
CA ILE A 20 -7.86 1.29 6.30
C ILE A 20 -8.73 0.84 5.13
N SER A 21 -8.18 0.02 4.23
CA SER A 21 -8.92 -0.50 3.08
C SER A 21 -10.10 -1.37 3.52
N MET A 22 -9.89 -2.25 4.50
CA MET A 22 -10.95 -3.07 5.09
C MET A 22 -12.04 -2.21 5.71
N ALA A 23 -11.67 -1.21 6.52
CA ALA A 23 -12.60 -0.28 7.14
C ALA A 23 -13.42 0.50 6.09
N HIS A 24 -12.78 0.91 4.99
CA HIS A 24 -13.46 1.61 3.90
C HIS A 24 -14.45 0.72 3.13
N VAL A 25 -14.14 -0.57 2.93
CA VAL A 25 -15.12 -1.54 2.41
C VAL A 25 -16.31 -1.68 3.36
N VAL A 26 -16.06 -1.81 4.67
CA VAL A 26 -17.13 -1.90 5.67
C VAL A 26 -17.99 -0.63 5.68
N TYR A 27 -17.38 0.55 5.58
CA TYR A 27 -18.09 1.82 5.44
C TYR A 27 -18.98 1.83 4.18
N ASN A 28 -18.44 1.43 3.03
CA ASN A 28 -19.21 1.37 1.78
C ASN A 28 -20.38 0.39 1.86
N VAL A 29 -20.22 -0.74 2.52
CA VAL A 29 -21.33 -1.71 2.73
C VAL A 29 -22.36 -1.16 3.72
N LYS A 30 -21.95 -0.68 4.89
CA LYS A 30 -22.88 -0.33 5.97
C LYS A 30 -23.52 1.04 5.84
N VAL A 31 -22.79 2.01 5.30
CA VAL A 31 -23.23 3.40 5.22
C VAL A 31 -23.75 3.71 3.82
N LYS A 32 -23.00 3.34 2.77
CA LYS A 32 -23.43 3.57 1.38
C LYS A 32 -24.33 2.45 0.82
N GLN A 33 -24.51 1.35 1.54
CA GLN A 33 -25.36 0.23 1.14
C GLN A 33 -24.96 -0.39 -0.22
N LEU A 34 -23.68 -0.35 -0.56
CA LEU A 34 -23.15 -0.93 -1.80
C LEU A 34 -22.97 -2.44 -1.64
N THR A 35 -24.01 -3.24 -1.92
CA THR A 35 -24.05 -4.67 -1.60
C THR A 35 -24.16 -5.62 -2.79
N ASP A 36 -24.21 -5.13 -4.02
CA ASP A 36 -24.42 -6.00 -5.19
C ASP A 36 -23.26 -7.00 -5.37
N ARG A 37 -23.56 -8.28 -5.18
CA ARG A 37 -22.71 -9.42 -5.53
C ARG A 37 -23.57 -10.66 -5.77
N ALA A 38 -23.40 -11.31 -6.93
CA ALA A 38 -23.95 -12.63 -7.17
C ALA A 38 -23.28 -13.68 -6.28
N GLU A 39 -24.02 -14.67 -5.78
CA GLU A 39 -23.45 -15.77 -5.00
C GLU A 39 -22.30 -16.45 -5.78
N GLY A 40 -21.17 -16.68 -5.10
CA GLY A 40 -19.99 -17.31 -5.69
C GLY A 40 -19.11 -16.40 -6.56
N ALA A 41 -19.52 -15.17 -6.89
CA ALA A 41 -18.68 -14.22 -7.63
C ALA A 41 -17.45 -13.81 -6.81
N SER A 42 -16.34 -13.41 -7.43
CA SER A 42 -15.14 -12.93 -6.73
C SER A 42 -15.40 -11.63 -5.91
N ILE A 43 -14.58 -11.35 -4.90
CA ILE A 43 -14.68 -10.11 -4.10
C ILE A 43 -14.54 -8.85 -4.96
N LEU A 44 -13.82 -8.94 -6.09
CA LEU A 44 -13.70 -7.84 -7.04
C LEU A 44 -15.05 -7.42 -7.65
N HIS A 45 -16.04 -8.31 -7.67
CA HIS A 45 -17.36 -8.02 -8.21
C HIS A 45 -18.27 -7.32 -7.18
N LEU A 46 -17.85 -7.24 -5.91
CA LEU A 46 -18.54 -6.46 -4.90
C LEU A 46 -18.34 -4.96 -5.18
N GLU A 47 -19.44 -4.24 -5.34
CA GLU A 47 -19.38 -2.80 -5.63
C GLU A 47 -18.64 -2.00 -4.55
N ALA A 48 -18.89 -2.28 -3.27
CA ALA A 48 -18.18 -1.66 -2.15
C ALA A 48 -16.65 -1.83 -2.23
N TYR A 49 -16.19 -2.98 -2.74
CA TYR A 49 -14.76 -3.26 -2.91
C TYR A 49 -14.18 -2.43 -4.06
N ARG A 50 -14.86 -2.40 -5.22
CA ARG A 50 -14.42 -1.59 -6.39
C ARG A 50 -14.37 -0.11 -6.08
N GLU A 51 -15.34 0.39 -5.32
CA GLU A 51 -15.34 1.78 -4.87
C GLU A 51 -14.13 2.05 -3.97
N THR A 52 -13.74 1.11 -3.11
CA THR A 52 -12.56 1.24 -2.24
C THR A 52 -11.25 1.25 -3.03
N LEU A 53 -11.13 0.49 -4.13
CA LEU A 53 -9.91 0.47 -4.96
C LEU A 53 -9.47 1.88 -5.38
N ARG A 54 -10.42 2.76 -5.72
CA ARG A 54 -10.15 4.14 -6.15
C ARG A 54 -9.41 4.98 -5.11
N TRP A 55 -9.58 4.64 -3.84
CA TRP A 55 -8.97 5.34 -2.71
C TRP A 55 -7.62 4.74 -2.29
N GLN A 56 -7.30 3.52 -2.72
CA GLN A 56 -6.06 2.86 -2.35
C GLN A 56 -4.79 3.65 -2.72
N PRO A 57 -4.70 4.34 -3.88
CA PRO A 57 -3.56 5.21 -4.15
C PRO A 57 -3.38 6.32 -3.12
N LEU A 58 -4.47 6.92 -2.65
CA LEU A 58 -4.43 7.98 -1.64
C LEU A 58 -4.07 7.43 -0.26
N PHE A 59 -4.61 6.26 0.11
CA PHE A 59 -4.24 5.57 1.35
C PHE A 59 -2.75 5.21 1.34
N ALA A 60 -2.26 4.65 0.24
CA ALA A 60 -0.86 4.32 0.05
C ALA A 60 0.03 5.55 0.13
N LEU A 61 -0.30 6.62 -0.61
CA LEU A 61 0.46 7.86 -0.61
C LEU A 61 0.55 8.47 0.80
N GLY A 62 -0.59 8.59 1.49
CA GLY A 62 -0.63 9.18 2.83
C GLY A 62 0.15 8.36 3.86
N VAL A 63 -0.16 7.06 3.98
CA VAL A 63 0.46 6.17 4.97
C VAL A 63 1.95 6.03 4.71
N PHE A 64 2.37 5.71 3.48
CA PHE A 64 3.79 5.53 3.21
C PHE A 64 4.57 6.84 3.29
N SER A 65 3.98 8.01 3.00
CA SER A 65 4.69 9.29 3.17
C SER A 65 4.96 9.58 4.65
N ILE A 66 3.96 9.40 5.51
CA ILE A 66 4.10 9.56 6.97
C ILE A 66 5.14 8.58 7.51
N VAL A 67 5.04 7.31 7.12
CA VAL A 67 5.98 6.27 7.59
C VAL A 67 7.40 6.50 7.06
N SER A 68 7.56 6.99 5.82
CA SER A 68 8.86 7.37 5.27
C SER A 68 9.51 8.50 6.09
N TYR A 69 8.72 9.52 6.44
CA TYR A 69 9.21 10.63 7.25
C TYR A 69 9.71 10.15 8.62
N ILE A 70 8.95 9.26 9.28
CA ILE A 70 9.36 8.68 10.56
C ILE A 70 10.60 7.79 10.37
N TYR A 71 10.67 6.99 9.31
CA TYR A 71 11.84 6.16 8.99
C TYR A 71 13.10 7.02 8.89
N PHE A 72 13.07 8.10 8.10
CA PHE A 72 14.22 8.99 7.97
C PHE A 72 14.63 9.69 9.27
N GLY A 73 13.70 9.90 10.19
CA GLY A 73 13.99 10.43 11.53
C GLY A 73 14.55 9.41 12.53
N THR A 74 14.50 8.11 12.21
CA THR A 74 14.89 7.02 13.13
C THR A 74 16.16 6.28 12.71
N VAL A 75 16.67 6.49 11.50
CA VAL A 75 17.90 5.86 11.00
C VAL A 75 18.96 6.90 10.61
N LEU A 76 20.24 6.54 10.77
CA LEU A 76 21.34 7.36 10.28
C LEU A 76 21.48 7.18 8.76
N ILE A 77 21.36 8.29 8.02
CA ILE A 77 21.41 8.28 6.55
C ILE A 77 22.46 9.28 6.09
N ALA A 78 23.44 8.79 5.32
CA ALA A 78 24.47 9.64 4.72
C ALA A 78 23.92 10.52 3.61
N GLU A 79 23.10 9.96 2.71
CA GLU A 79 22.48 10.68 1.59
C GLU A 79 20.99 10.34 1.49
N VAL A 80 20.12 11.34 1.72
CA VAL A 80 18.66 11.12 1.82
C VAL A 80 18.03 10.72 0.48
N TRP A 81 18.48 11.28 -0.64
CA TRP A 81 17.87 11.02 -1.95
C TRP A 81 18.09 9.60 -2.47
N PRO A 82 19.32 9.05 -2.51
CA PRO A 82 19.54 7.65 -2.86
C PRO A 82 18.84 6.70 -1.88
N ALA A 83 18.82 7.04 -0.59
CA ALA A 83 18.11 6.25 0.41
C ALA A 83 16.59 6.23 0.16
N ALA A 84 15.99 7.35 -0.23
CA ALA A 84 14.58 7.44 -0.54
C ALA A 84 14.18 6.60 -1.76
N VAL A 85 14.98 6.65 -2.84
CA VAL A 85 14.77 5.79 -4.02
C VAL A 85 14.87 4.31 -3.64
N ALA A 86 15.93 3.92 -2.92
CA ALA A 86 16.12 2.54 -2.49
C ALA A 86 14.96 2.05 -1.60
N LEU A 87 14.48 2.91 -0.69
CA LEU A 87 13.37 2.60 0.21
C LEU A 87 12.07 2.39 -0.57
N GLY A 88 11.73 3.29 -1.49
CA GLY A 88 10.53 3.20 -2.31
C GLY A 88 10.51 1.95 -3.20
N LEU A 89 11.64 1.63 -3.84
CA LEU A 89 11.80 0.42 -4.64
C LEU A 89 11.70 -0.86 -3.78
N THR A 90 12.30 -0.84 -2.59
CA THR A 90 12.22 -1.98 -1.66
C THR A 90 10.77 -2.21 -1.23
N TRP A 91 10.07 -1.15 -0.83
CA TRP A 91 8.70 -1.27 -0.33
C TRP A 91 7.70 -1.65 -1.42
N VAL A 92 7.82 -1.14 -2.65
CA VAL A 92 6.94 -1.57 -3.75
C VAL A 92 7.18 -3.03 -4.13
N ALA A 93 8.45 -3.48 -4.16
CA ALA A 93 8.78 -4.88 -4.43
C ALA A 93 8.20 -5.80 -3.34
N MET A 94 8.37 -5.43 -2.07
CA MET A 94 7.78 -6.16 -0.95
C MET A 94 6.25 -6.15 -1.00
N THR A 95 5.62 -5.04 -1.37
CA THR A 95 4.16 -4.96 -1.53
C THR A 95 3.69 -5.94 -2.59
N ALA A 96 4.33 -5.99 -3.76
CA ALA A 96 3.94 -6.90 -4.82
C ALA A 96 4.07 -8.38 -4.40
N ILE A 97 5.13 -8.73 -3.65
CA ILE A 97 5.32 -10.08 -3.10
C ILE A 97 4.22 -10.42 -2.09
N VAL A 98 3.96 -9.53 -1.13
CA VAL A 98 2.95 -9.76 -0.10
C VAL A 98 1.55 -9.80 -0.71
N ASP A 99 1.22 -8.95 -1.67
CA ASP A 99 -0.07 -8.98 -2.36
C ASP A 99 -0.26 -10.29 -3.14
N LEU A 100 0.77 -10.81 -3.80
CA LEU A 100 0.71 -12.11 -4.46
C LEU A 100 0.46 -13.23 -3.45
N ILE A 101 1.19 -13.26 -2.33
CA ILE A 101 1.04 -14.31 -1.31
C ILE A 101 -0.32 -14.20 -0.63
N ALA A 102 -0.65 -13.02 -0.10
CA ALA A 102 -1.83 -12.80 0.71
C ALA A 102 -3.10 -12.92 -0.14
N ARG A 103 -3.14 -12.35 -1.34
CA ARG A 103 -4.37 -12.29 -2.13
C ARG A 103 -4.51 -13.42 -3.14
N VAL A 104 -3.43 -14.07 -3.58
CA VAL A 104 -3.52 -15.12 -4.61
C VAL A 104 -3.22 -16.50 -4.05
N VAL A 105 -2.11 -16.64 -3.32
CA VAL A 105 -1.62 -17.94 -2.84
C VAL A 105 -2.45 -18.44 -1.65
N LEU A 106 -2.68 -17.58 -0.65
CA LEU A 106 -3.49 -17.91 0.51
C LEU A 106 -4.98 -17.89 0.13
N ARG A 107 -5.65 -19.02 0.32
CA ARG A 107 -7.09 -19.17 0.04
C ARG A 107 -7.92 -18.67 1.21
N HIS A 108 -8.65 -17.59 1.01
CA HIS A 108 -9.61 -17.01 1.94
C HIS A 108 -10.73 -16.29 1.15
N PRO A 109 -11.82 -15.80 1.80
CA PRO A 109 -12.97 -15.24 1.07
C PRO A 109 -12.69 -13.98 0.24
N TRP A 110 -11.47 -13.41 0.35
CA TRP A 110 -11.03 -12.21 -0.37
C TRP A 110 -9.86 -12.53 -1.32
N SER A 111 -9.62 -13.81 -1.62
CA SER A 111 -8.63 -14.19 -2.61
C SER A 111 -9.04 -13.73 -4.01
N LEU A 112 -8.03 -13.44 -4.80
CA LEU A 112 -8.10 -13.00 -6.19
C LEU A 112 -7.26 -13.95 -7.04
N THR A 113 -7.58 -14.00 -8.33
CA THR A 113 -6.68 -14.55 -9.34
C THR A 113 -5.57 -13.55 -9.67
N VAL A 114 -4.47 -14.03 -10.28
CA VAL A 114 -3.39 -13.17 -10.78
C VAL A 114 -3.92 -12.11 -11.76
N ARG A 115 -4.87 -12.51 -12.62
CA ARG A 115 -5.51 -11.59 -13.57
C ARG A 115 -6.30 -10.51 -12.85
N GLU A 116 -7.10 -10.88 -11.85
CA GLU A 116 -7.87 -9.91 -11.08
C GLU A 116 -6.95 -8.92 -10.36
N LEU A 117 -5.87 -9.41 -9.73
CA LEU A 117 -4.93 -8.56 -8.99
C LEU A 117 -4.15 -7.58 -9.89
N PHE A 118 -3.61 -8.03 -11.02
CA PHE A 118 -2.68 -7.22 -11.81
C PHE A 118 -3.28 -6.56 -13.05
N VAL A 119 -4.40 -7.08 -13.57
CA VAL A 119 -5.03 -6.59 -14.80
C VAL A 119 -6.34 -5.89 -14.48
N GLU A 120 -7.26 -6.53 -13.75
CA GLU A 120 -8.61 -5.98 -13.58
C GLU A 120 -8.72 -4.89 -12.52
N GLN A 121 -7.77 -4.85 -11.57
CA GLN A 121 -7.66 -3.75 -10.59
C GLN A 121 -6.99 -2.49 -11.16
N GLN A 122 -6.54 -2.51 -12.41
CA GLN A 122 -6.02 -1.31 -13.06
C GLN A 122 -7.15 -0.28 -13.28
N PRO A 123 -6.84 1.03 -13.21
CA PRO A 123 -5.51 1.63 -12.99
C PRO A 123 -5.10 1.72 -11.51
N TRP A 124 -5.99 1.38 -10.59
CA TRP A 124 -5.87 1.71 -9.17
C TRP A 124 -4.70 1.00 -8.48
N GLN A 125 -4.48 -0.29 -8.78
CA GLN A 125 -3.33 -1.03 -8.24
C GLN A 125 -2.00 -0.44 -8.70
N GLY A 126 -1.89 -0.08 -10.00
CA GLY A 126 -0.70 0.58 -10.54
C GLY A 126 -0.43 1.94 -9.88
N LEU A 127 -1.47 2.75 -9.68
CA LEU A 127 -1.37 4.03 -8.99
C LEU A 127 -0.98 3.87 -7.51
N ALA A 128 -1.46 2.82 -6.84
CA ALA A 128 -1.05 2.52 -5.47
C ALA A 128 0.44 2.18 -5.41
N TYR A 129 0.95 1.36 -6.33
CA TYR A 129 2.38 1.06 -6.40
C TYR A 129 3.22 2.30 -6.70
N ALA A 130 2.77 3.15 -7.62
CA ALA A 130 3.44 4.43 -7.90
C ALA A 130 3.46 5.34 -6.65
N ALA A 131 2.37 5.38 -5.88
CA ALA A 131 2.30 6.13 -4.63
C ALA A 131 3.29 5.63 -3.58
N ILE A 132 3.50 4.30 -3.47
CA ILE A 132 4.49 3.70 -2.56
C ILE A 132 5.90 4.12 -2.92
N VAL A 133 6.23 4.16 -4.22
CA VAL A 133 7.55 4.63 -4.71
C VAL A 133 7.72 6.13 -4.49
N ALA A 134 6.66 6.92 -4.71
CA ALA A 134 6.69 8.37 -4.56
C ALA A 134 6.79 8.82 -3.09
N ALA A 135 6.21 8.07 -2.16
CA ALA A 135 6.10 8.45 -0.76
C ALA A 135 7.45 8.79 -0.08
N PRO A 136 8.50 7.96 -0.17
CA PRO A 136 9.82 8.34 0.35
C PRO A 136 10.41 9.59 -0.31
N LEU A 137 10.16 9.79 -1.60
CA LEU A 137 10.64 10.96 -2.34
C LEU A 137 9.95 12.25 -1.87
N LEU A 138 8.68 12.17 -1.49
CA LEU A 138 7.92 13.29 -0.91
C LEU A 138 8.35 13.60 0.53
N ALA A 139 8.78 12.58 1.28
CA ALA A 139 9.27 12.75 2.63
C ALA A 139 10.71 13.28 2.70
N ALA A 140 11.57 12.91 1.74
CA ALA A 140 12.98 13.31 1.68
C ALA A 140 13.26 14.82 1.91
N PRO A 141 12.56 15.77 1.26
CA PRO A 141 12.82 17.20 1.48
C PRO A 141 12.40 17.72 2.86
N LEU A 142 11.59 16.97 3.62
CA LEU A 142 11.15 17.34 4.97
C LEU A 142 12.14 16.93 6.05
N VAL A 143 13.16 16.15 5.70
CA VAL A 143 14.19 15.67 6.62
C VAL A 143 15.31 16.70 6.67
N VAL A 144 15.48 17.32 7.83
CA VAL A 144 16.67 18.14 8.10
C VAL A 144 17.82 17.19 8.40
N THR A 145 18.68 16.92 7.41
CA THR A 145 19.95 16.24 7.69
C THR A 145 20.78 17.17 8.58
N PRO A 146 21.27 16.72 9.74
CA PRO A 146 22.28 17.50 10.45
C PRO A 146 23.47 17.68 9.51
N VAL A 147 23.80 18.93 9.20
CA VAL A 147 25.01 19.27 8.46
C VAL A 147 26.17 18.75 9.31
N ALA A 148 26.91 17.78 8.77
CA ALA A 148 28.13 17.27 9.37
C ALA A 148 29.20 18.37 9.44
#